data_AF-A0A7G9YWG0-F1
#
_entry.id   AF-A0A7G9YWG0-F1
#
_cell.length_a   1.000
_cell.length_b   1.000
_cell.length_c   1.000
_cell.angle_alpha   90.00
_cell.angle_beta   90.00
_cell.angle_gamma   90.00
#
_symmetry.space_group_name_H-M   'P 1'
#
loop_
_entity.id
_entity.type
_entity.pdbx_description
1 polymer ?
#
loop_
_entity_poly.entity_id
_entity_poly.type
_entity_poly.pdbx_seq_one_letter_code
_entity_poly.pdbx_strand_id
1 'polypeptide(L)' 'MGTITVNIKDEVEKEFRAVARIVHGGEKGYLEEAVTNAMRRWVEEKRQEKIAERELKLLEKGFNFGKKLYKARDELHER' A
#
# COMPACT_ATOMS: atom_id res chain seq x y z
N MET A 1 19.85 -8.27 9.09
CA MET A 1 19.09 -7.88 10.29
C MET A 1 19.68 -6.56 10.76
N GLY A 2 18.87 -5.50 10.81
CA GLY A 2 19.32 -4.17 11.22
C GLY A 2 18.62 -3.78 12.52
N THR A 3 19.33 -3.13 13.44
CA THR A 3 18.77 -2.65 14.69
C THR A 3 18.46 -1.17 14.57
N ILE A 4 17.25 -0.77 14.96
CA ILE A 4 16.83 0.62 15.01
C ILE A 4 16.41 0.93 16.45
N THR A 5 16.94 2.02 16.99
CA THR A 5 16.50 2.56 18.28
C THR A 5 15.61 3.76 18.02
N VAL A 6 14.38 3.72 18.54
CA VAL A 6 13.40 4.81 18.40
C VAL A 6 12.84 5.19 19.76
N ASN A 7 12.58 6.47 19.95
CA ASN A 7 11.83 6.96 21.10
C ASN A 7 10.36 7.07 20.70
N ILE A 8 9.50 6.32 21.41
CA ILE A 8 8.05 6.28 21.18
C ILE A 8 7.39 6.88 22.42
N LYS A 9 6.26 7.58 22.23
CA LYS A 9 5.46 8.05 23.36
C LYS A 9 4.94 6.86 24.16
N ASP A 10 5.03 6.94 25.49
CA ASP A 10 4.64 5.87 26.41
C ASP A 10 3.23 5.32 26.17
N GLU A 11 2.28 6.19 25.86
CA GLU A 11 0.88 5.80 25.60
C GLU A 11 0.77 4.88 24.37
N VAL A 12 1.45 5.27 23.29
CA VAL A 12 1.48 4.52 22.03
C VAL A 12 2.23 3.19 22.23
N GLU A 13 3.32 3.22 22.98
CA GLU A 13 4.13 2.03 23.26
C GLU A 13 3.34 0.99 24.07
N LYS A 14 2.62 1.42 25.10
CA LYS A 14 1.76 0.55 25.92
C LYS A 14 0.63 -0.07 25.11
N GLU A 15 -0.08 0.75 24.33
CA GLU A 15 -1.18 0.27 23.48
C GLU A 15 -0.67 -0.74 22.44
N PHE A 16 0.44 -0.41 21.77
CA PHE A 16 1.04 -1.29 20.77
C PHE A 16 1.45 -2.63 21.36
N ARG A 17 2.08 -2.66 22.54
CA ARG A 17 2.45 -3.92 23.22
C ARG A 17 1.22 -4.76 23.56
N ALA A 18 0.14 -4.13 24.04
CA ALA A 18 -1.09 -4.83 24.39
C ALA A 18 -1.72 -5.51 23.15
N VAL A 19 -1.83 -4.77 22.04
CA VAL A 19 -2.36 -5.30 20.77
C VAL A 19 -1.45 -6.37 20.20
N ALA A 20 -0.13 -6.13 20.16
CA ALA A 20 0.83 -7.09 19.64
C ALA A 20 0.78 -8.42 20.42
N ARG A 21 0.61 -8.35 21.76
CA ARG A 21 0.47 -9.54 22.60
C ARG A 21 -0.78 -10.34 22.29
N ILE A 22 -1.91 -9.68 22.01
CA ILE A 22 -3.16 -10.34 21.63
C ILE A 22 -3.03 -11.02 20.27
N VAL A 23 -2.40 -10.36 19.30
CA VAL A 23 -2.28 -10.86 17.92
C VAL A 23 -1.27 -12.00 17.80
N HIS A 24 -0.13 -11.91 18.49
CA HIS A 24 1.01 -12.82 18.33
C HIS A 24 1.22 -13.76 19.53
N GLY A 25 0.26 -13.87 20.45
CA GLY A 25 0.29 -14.85 21.54
C GLY A 25 1.29 -14.56 22.68
N GLY A 26 2.02 -13.45 22.62
CA GLY A 26 2.94 -13.02 23.67
C GLY A 26 4.20 -13.88 23.85
N GLU A 27 4.54 -14.72 22.86
CA GLU A 27 5.76 -15.52 22.86
C GLU A 27 7.02 -14.66 22.63
N LYS A 28 8.20 -15.21 22.93
CA LYS A 28 9.46 -14.48 22.73
C LYS A 28 9.60 -14.04 21.27
N GLY A 29 9.77 -12.73 21.05
CA GLY A 29 9.92 -12.16 19.70
C GLY A 29 8.65 -11.52 19.14
N TYR A 30 7.51 -11.59 19.83
CA TYR A 30 6.24 -11.03 19.35
C TYR A 30 6.31 -9.53 19.00
N LEU A 31 7.12 -8.74 19.73
CA LEU A 31 7.31 -7.32 19.42
C LEU A 31 8.15 -7.08 18.18
N GLU A 32 9.18 -7.89 17.96
CA GLU A 32 10.00 -7.81 16.76
C GLU A 32 9.16 -8.13 15.52
N GLU A 33 8.35 -9.18 15.61
CA GLU A 33 7.42 -9.56 14.55
C GLU A 33 6.38 -8.47 14.30
N ALA A 34 5.75 -7.95 15.35
CA ALA A 34 4.77 -6.88 15.24
C ALA A 34 5.36 -5.61 14.63
N VAL A 35 6.55 -5.18 15.05
CA VAL A 35 7.24 -4.00 14.50
C VAL A 35 7.61 -4.22 13.04
N THR A 36 8.12 -5.40 12.69
CA THR A 36 8.48 -5.75 11.31
C THR A 36 7.24 -5.72 10.40
N ASN A 37 6.13 -6.29 10.87
CA ASN A 37 4.87 -6.30 10.14
C ASN A 37 4.27 -4.90 9.99
N ALA A 38 4.31 -4.08 11.04
CA ALA A 38 3.85 -2.70 11.01
C ALA A 38 4.67 -1.86 10.00
N MET A 39 6.00 -1.97 10.04
CA MET A 39 6.88 -1.29 9.09
C MET A 39 6.62 -1.74 7.64
N ARG A 40 6.46 -3.05 7.42
CA ARG A 40 6.15 -3.58 6.07
C ARG A 40 4.82 -3.04 5.54
N ARG A 41 3.77 -3.03 6.37
CA ARG A 41 2.46 -2.51 6.00
C ARG A 41 2.53 -1.03 5.66
N TRP A 42 3.20 -0.23 6.49
CA TRP A 42 3.35 1.20 6.24
C TRP A 42 4.08 1.50 4.92
N VAL A 43 5.14 0.75 4.59
CA VAL A 43 5.85 0.88 3.30
C VAL A 43 4.93 0.58 2.12
N GLU A 44 4.15 -0.51 2.22
CA GLU A 44 3.22 -0.89 1.15
C GLU A 44 2.09 0.13 0.99
N GLU A 45 1.51 0.63 2.09
CA GLU A 45 0.50 1.69 2.07
C GLU A 45 1.02 2.95 1.36
N LYS A 46 2.24 3.40 1.69
CA LYS A 46 2.85 4.57 1.05
C LYS A 46 3.16 4.34 -0.42
N ARG A 47 3.51 3.10 -0.79
CA ARG A 47 3.69 2.73 -2.20
C ARG A 47 2.38 2.78 -2.96
N GLN A 48 1.31 2.24 -2.40
CA GLN A 48 -0.02 2.22 -3.00
C GLN A 48 -0.60 3.64 -3.12
N GLU A 49 -0.42 4.49 -2.12
CA GLU A 49 -0.81 5.91 -2.16
C GLU A 49 -0.18 6.63 -3.35
N LYS A 50 1.13 6.41 -3.59
CA LYS A 50 1.83 6.99 -4.74
C LYS A 50 1.33 6.47 -6.08
N ILE A 51 0.99 5.18 -6.16
CA ILE A 51 0.39 4.59 -7.37
C ILE A 51 -0.98 5.22 -7.61
N ALA A 52 -1.83 5.27 -6.60
CA ALA A 52 -3.16 5.84 -6.70
C ALA A 52 -3.12 7.31 -7.16
N GLU A 53 -2.24 8.13 -6.58
CA GLU A 53 -2.08 9.53 -6.99
C GLU A 53 -1.61 9.65 -8.46
N ARG A 54 -0.71 8.77 -8.90
CA ARG A 54 -0.22 8.75 -10.29
C ARG A 54 -1.34 8.38 -11.27
N GLU A 55 -2.10 7.34 -10.96
CA GLU A 55 -3.17 6.85 -11.84
C GLU A 55 -4.35 7.83 -11.87
N LEU A 56 -4.67 8.50 -10.75
CA LEU A 56 -5.64 9.60 -10.73
C LEU A 56 -5.19 10.75 -11.64
N LYS A 57 -3.91 11.14 -11.61
CA LYS A 57 -3.37 12.16 -12.53
C LYS A 57 -3.45 11.74 -14.00
N LEU A 58 -3.31 10.44 -14.30
CA LEU A 58 -3.46 9.94 -15.67
C LEU A 58 -4.93 9.97 -16.12
N LEU A 59 -5.87 9.65 -15.23
CA LEU A 59 -7.30 9.79 -15.49
C LEU A 59 -7.69 11.25 -15.74
N GLU A 60 -7.20 12.18 -14.90
CA GLU A 60 -7.46 13.62 -15.05
C GLU A 60 -6.90 14.20 -16.36
N LYS A 61 -5.73 13.76 -16.80
CA LYS A 61 -5.16 14.17 -18.08
C LYS A 61 -6.00 13.71 -19.27
N GLY A 62 -6.84 12.69 -19.08
CA GLY A 62 -7.57 12.02 -20.15
C GLY A 62 -6.63 11.33 -21.13
N PHE A 63 -7.21 10.54 -22.03
CA PHE A 63 -6.46 9.91 -23.12
C PHE A 63 -7.11 10.29 -24.44
N ASN A 64 -6.35 10.93 -25.33
CA ASN A 64 -6.83 11.23 -26.67
C ASN A 64 -6.72 9.97 -27.53
N PHE A 65 -7.83 9.24 -27.67
CA PHE A 65 -7.92 8.04 -28.51
C PHE A 65 -7.82 8.33 -30.02
N GLY A 66 -7.57 9.58 -30.42
CA GLY A 66 -7.53 9.98 -31.82
C GLY A 66 -8.93 10.00 -32.44
N LYS A 67 -8.98 10.11 -33.77
CA LYS A 67 -10.25 10.05 -34.49
C LYS A 67 -10.76 8.62 -34.51
N LYS A 68 -12.07 8.45 -34.29
CA LYS A 68 -12.74 7.14 -34.44
C LYS A 68 -12.62 6.71 -35.91
N LEU A 69 -11.74 5.75 -36.19
CA LEU A 69 -11.48 5.25 -37.54
C LEU A 69 -12.64 4.41 -38.10
N TYR A 70 -13.46 3.86 -37.20
CA TYR A 70 -14.55 2.95 -37.55
C TYR A 70 -15.81 3.31 -36.76
N LYS A 71 -16.96 3.37 -37.44
CA LYS A 71 -18.26 3.66 -36.81
C LYS A 71 -18.93 2.41 -36.27
N ALA A 72 -18.70 1.27 -36.89
CA ALA A 72 -19.37 0.00 -36.58
C ALA A 72 -18.35 -1.14 -36.41
N ARG A 73 -18.69 -2.14 -35.60
CA ARG A 73 -17.77 -3.22 -35.16
C ARG A 73 -17.35 -4.16 -36.30
N ASP A 74 -18.20 -4.25 -37.30
CA ASP A 74 -18.06 -4.96 -38.57
C ASP A 74 -16.96 -4.38 -39.46
N GLU A 75 -16.61 -3.09 -39.32
CA GLU A 75 -15.50 -2.46 -40.04
C GLU A 75 -14.12 -2.81 -39.43
N LEU A 76 -14.09 -3.42 -38.24
CA LEU A 76 -12.87 -3.71 -37.47
C LEU A 76 -12.19 -5.03 -37.85
N HIS A 77 -12.86 -5.84 -38.68
CA HIS A 77 -12.38 -7.13 -39.12
C HIS A 77 -12.55 -7.25 -40.64
N GLU A 78 -11.62 -6.64 -41.40
CA GLU A 78 -11.40 -7.07 -42.78
C GLU A 78 -10.74 -8.46 -42.73
N ARG A 79 -11.38 -9.44 -43.36
CA ARG A 79 -10.80 -10.76 -43.63
C ARG A 79 -9.69 -10.65 -44.64
#